data_AF-T1AEJ9-F1
#
_entry.id   AF-T1AEJ9-F1
#
_cell.length_a   1.000
_cell.length_b   1.000
_cell.length_c   1.000
_cell.angle_alpha   90.00
_cell.angle_beta   90.00
_cell.angle_gamma   90.00
#
_symmetry.space_group_name_H-M   'P 1'
#
loop_
_entity.id
_entity.type
_entity.pdbx_description
1 polymer ?
#
loop_
_entity_poly.entity_id
_entity_poly.type
_entity_poly.pdbx_seq_one_letter_code
_entity_poly.pdbx_strand_id
1 'polypeptide(L)'
;EKPPARGEYRVLNQFDQHYSVMELALKVKEVYENEYGKKAEIKNVQNPRVEKEEHYYKPESRKLRELGYKPQGDLQKDLVRIMEDLSVYRDRIEKLKQVIMPKTVWEKSSGINH
;
A
#
# COMPACT_ATOMS: atom_id res chain seq x y z
N GLU A 1 1.23 -6.75 28.28
CA GLU A 1 2.26 -6.46 27.25
C GLU A 1 3.34 -7.53 27.29
N LYS A 2 4.11 -7.74 26.20
CA LYS A 2 5.22 -8.70 26.11
C LYS A 2 6.56 -7.97 25.83
N PRO A 3 7.13 -7.26 26.82
CA PRO A 3 8.34 -6.46 26.60
C PRO A 3 9.57 -7.33 26.22
N PRO A 4 10.59 -6.74 25.57
CA PRO A 4 11.90 -7.38 25.43
C PRO A 4 12.56 -7.64 26.78
N ALA A 5 13.35 -8.71 26.86
CA ALA A 5 14.18 -8.96 28.02
C ALA A 5 15.24 -7.86 28.18
N ARG A 6 15.79 -7.70 29.40
CA ARG A 6 16.86 -6.73 29.65
C ARG A 6 18.06 -7.03 28.75
N GLY A 7 18.46 -6.05 27.93
CA GLY A 7 19.56 -6.20 26.97
C GLY A 7 19.16 -6.83 25.62
N GLU A 8 17.90 -7.23 25.43
CA GLU A 8 17.40 -7.73 24.15
C GLU A 8 17.05 -6.56 23.21
N TYR A 9 17.69 -6.51 22.04
CA TYR A 9 17.23 -5.68 20.93
C TYR A 9 16.33 -6.51 20.00
N ARG A 10 15.01 -6.30 20.13
CA ARG A 10 14.00 -7.06 19.38
C ARG A 10 13.62 -6.35 18.08
N VAL A 11 13.66 -7.07 16.97
CA VAL A 11 13.16 -6.61 15.66
C VAL A 11 11.92 -7.40 15.27
N LEU A 12 10.87 -6.67 14.88
CA LEU A 12 9.59 -7.22 14.42
C LEU A 12 9.27 -6.67 13.03
N ASN A 13 8.86 -7.56 12.14
CA ASN A 13 8.23 -7.18 10.89
C ASN A 13 6.74 -6.95 11.16
N GLN A 14 6.33 -5.68 11.19
CA GLN A 14 4.97 -5.28 11.57
C GLN A 14 4.04 -5.16 10.35
N PHE A 15 3.62 -6.30 9.81
CA PHE A 15 2.59 -6.38 8.79
C PHE A 15 1.77 -7.67 8.94
N ASP A 16 0.56 -7.67 8.39
CA ASP A 16 -0.34 -8.82 8.37
C ASP A 16 -0.29 -9.57 7.03
N GLN A 17 -0.67 -8.85 5.97
CA GLN A 17 -0.72 -9.32 4.58
C GLN A 17 0.28 -8.52 3.73
N HIS A 18 0.72 -9.12 2.62
CA HIS A 18 1.56 -8.46 1.63
C HIS A 18 0.91 -8.58 0.25
N TYR A 19 1.07 -7.55 -0.56
CA TYR A 19 0.51 -7.44 -1.90
C TYR A 19 1.52 -6.73 -2.81
N SER A 20 1.58 -7.16 -4.05
CA SER A 20 2.14 -6.38 -5.14
C SER A 20 1.27 -5.15 -5.42
N VAL A 21 1.85 -4.15 -6.09
CA VAL A 21 1.11 -2.96 -6.54
C VAL A 21 -0.04 -3.35 -7.47
N MET A 22 0.16 -4.34 -8.34
CA MET A 22 -0.86 -4.82 -9.25
C MET A 22 -2.03 -5.50 -8.53
N GLU A 23 -1.77 -6.34 -7.51
CA GLU A 23 -2.84 -6.95 -6.70
C GLU A 23 -3.67 -5.89 -5.99
N LEU A 24 -3.05 -4.84 -5.45
CA LEU A 24 -3.78 -3.72 -4.85
C LEU A 24 -4.63 -2.98 -5.90
N ALA A 25 -4.07 -2.67 -7.07
CA ALA A 25 -4.79 -1.98 -8.14
C ALA A 25 -6.02 -2.77 -8.61
N LEU A 26 -5.88 -4.09 -8.78
CA LEU A 26 -6.98 -4.98 -9.16
C LEU A 26 -8.07 -5.05 -8.08
N LYS A 27 -7.68 -5.20 -6.80
CA LYS A 27 -8.65 -5.22 -5.69
C LYS A 27 -9.42 -3.91 -5.56
N VAL A 28 -8.73 -2.76 -5.70
CA VAL A 28 -9.38 -1.44 -5.67
C VAL A 28 -10.37 -1.29 -6.83
N LYS A 29 -9.97 -1.71 -8.05
CA LYS A 29 -10.85 -1.69 -9.23
C LYS A 29 -12.08 -2.57 -9.02
N GLU A 30 -11.89 -3.81 -8.56
CA GLU A 30 -12.96 -4.76 -8.29
C GLU A 30 -13.97 -4.20 -7.27
N VAL A 31 -13.49 -3.74 -6.12
CA VAL A 31 -14.37 -3.16 -5.08
C VAL A 31 -15.12 -1.95 -5.64
N TYR A 32 -14.44 -1.02 -6.32
CA TYR A 32 -15.08 0.16 -6.87
C TYR A 32 -16.15 -0.18 -7.93
N GLU A 33 -15.85 -1.11 -8.84
CA GLU A 33 -16.77 -1.54 -9.89
C GLU A 33 -18.01 -2.23 -9.31
N ASN A 34 -17.83 -3.05 -8.28
CA ASN A 34 -18.91 -3.75 -7.60
C ASN A 34 -19.81 -2.80 -6.79
N GLU A 35 -19.22 -1.89 -6.01
CA GLU A 35 -19.99 -0.98 -5.13
C GLU A 35 -20.71 0.14 -5.90
N TYR A 36 -20.09 0.65 -6.97
CA TYR A 36 -20.58 1.85 -7.66
C TYR A 36 -21.09 1.60 -9.09
N GLY A 37 -20.94 0.39 -9.64
CA GLY A 37 -21.39 0.05 -10.99
C GLY A 37 -20.69 0.87 -12.09
N LYS A 38 -19.51 1.44 -11.80
CA LYS A 38 -18.74 2.31 -12.71
C LYS A 38 -17.42 1.68 -13.02
N LYS A 39 -17.00 1.75 -14.28
CA LYS A 39 -15.68 1.26 -14.71
C LYS A 39 -14.54 2.08 -14.09
N ALA A 40 -13.53 1.40 -13.59
CA ALA A 40 -12.25 1.99 -13.18
C ALA A 40 -11.13 1.54 -14.13
N GLU A 41 -10.22 2.45 -14.46
CA GLU A 41 -9.08 2.16 -15.34
C GLU A 41 -7.80 2.04 -14.51
N ILE A 42 -7.00 1.01 -14.81
CA ILE A 42 -5.63 0.90 -14.31
C ILE A 42 -4.72 1.47 -15.38
N LYS A 43 -3.86 2.42 -14.99
CA LYS A 43 -2.89 3.06 -15.89
C LYS A 43 -1.48 2.80 -15.38
N ASN A 44 -0.61 2.34 -16.28
CA ASN A 44 0.82 2.25 -16.01
C ASN A 44 1.42 3.65 -16.10
N VAL A 45 2.25 4.00 -15.12
CA VAL A 45 2.98 5.26 -15.06
C VAL A 45 4.46 4.92 -15.10
N GLN A 46 5.26 5.72 -15.79
CA GLN A 46 6.72 5.56 -15.76
C GLN A 46 7.20 5.57 -14.31
N ASN A 47 7.88 4.51 -13.88
CA ASN A 47 8.34 4.39 -12.51
C ASN A 47 9.33 5.52 -12.19
N PRO A 48 9.02 6.43 -11.26
CA PRO A 48 9.94 7.49 -10.90
C PRO A 48 11.12 6.99 -10.04
N ARG A 49 11.08 5.74 -9.56
CA ARG A 49 12.07 5.15 -8.66
C ARG A 49 12.99 4.20 -9.41
N VAL A 50 14.19 4.04 -8.87
CA VAL A 50 15.12 2.99 -9.29
C VAL A 50 14.95 1.81 -8.35
N GLU A 51 14.12 0.84 -8.73
CA GLU A 51 13.81 -0.36 -7.95
C GLU A 51 13.47 -1.55 -8.87
N LYS A 52 13.50 -2.78 -8.35
CA LYS A 52 13.10 -3.97 -9.12
C LYS A 52 11.58 -4.06 -9.17
N GLU A 53 10.99 -3.83 -10.34
CA GLU A 53 9.53 -3.95 -10.53
C GLU A 53 9.02 -5.37 -10.30
N GLU A 54 9.83 -6.37 -10.66
CA GLU A 54 9.57 -7.78 -10.36
C GLU A 54 10.70 -8.33 -9.49
N HIS A 55 10.33 -8.85 -8.32
CA HIS A 55 11.27 -9.50 -7.41
C HIS A 55 10.55 -10.51 -6.51
N TYR A 56 11.27 -11.54 -6.09
CA TYR A 56 10.77 -12.47 -5.09
C TYR A 56 10.59 -11.74 -3.75
N TYR A 57 9.40 -11.84 -3.17
CA TYR A 57 9.07 -11.23 -1.90
C TYR A 57 8.29 -12.20 -1.01
N LYS A 58 8.94 -12.70 0.05
CA LYS A 58 8.32 -13.59 1.06
C LYS A 58 8.78 -13.19 2.46
N PRO A 59 8.36 -12.02 2.96
CA PRO A 59 8.76 -11.56 4.28
C PRO A 59 8.07 -12.40 5.39
N GLU A 60 8.79 -12.65 6.48
CA GLU A 60 8.27 -13.39 7.63
C GLU A 60 7.77 -12.44 8.72
N SER A 61 6.55 -12.64 9.24
CA SER A 61 5.97 -11.89 10.38
C SER A 61 5.66 -12.78 11.60
N ARG A 62 6.25 -13.97 11.67
CA ARG A 62 6.00 -14.98 12.70
C ARG A 62 6.15 -14.43 14.13
N LYS A 63 7.22 -13.68 14.41
CA LYS A 63 7.48 -13.09 15.75
C LYS A 63 6.33 -12.21 16.23
N LEU A 64 5.66 -11.49 15.34
CA LEU A 64 4.50 -10.66 15.69
C LEU A 64 3.33 -11.54 16.17
N ARG A 65 3.08 -12.65 15.49
CA ARG A 65 2.03 -13.63 15.84
C ARG A 65 2.33 -14.35 17.16
N GLU A 66 3.59 -14.70 17.41
CA GLU A 66 4.03 -15.28 18.70
C GLU A 66 3.79 -14.33 19.89
N LEU A 67 3.84 -13.02 19.64
CA LEU A 67 3.48 -12.02 20.64
C LEU A 67 1.96 -11.93 20.89
N GLY A 68 1.15 -12.68 20.16
CA GLY A 68 -0.30 -12.75 20.34
C GLY A 68 -1.08 -11.84 19.39
N TYR A 69 -0.42 -11.21 18.42
CA TYR A 69 -1.10 -10.50 17.35
C TYR A 69 -1.97 -11.46 16.57
N LYS A 70 -3.23 -11.07 16.39
CA LYS A 70 -4.18 -11.77 15.55
C LYS A 70 -4.51 -10.86 14.36
N PRO A 71 -4.33 -11.33 13.12
CA PRO A 71 -4.87 -10.69 11.93
C PRO A 71 -6.34 -10.36 12.11
N GLN A 72 -6.74 -9.14 11.78
CA GLN A 72 -8.15 -8.72 11.80
C GLN A 72 -8.57 -7.98 10.51
N GLY A 73 -7.61 -7.72 9.61
CA GLY A 73 -7.86 -6.94 8.41
C GLY A 73 -8.71 -7.71 7.39
N ASP A 74 -9.69 -7.02 6.83
CA ASP A 74 -10.47 -7.48 5.68
C ASP A 74 -10.35 -6.39 4.62
N LEU A 75 -9.34 -6.54 3.77
CA LEU A 75 -8.97 -5.50 2.81
C LEU A 75 -10.15 -5.07 1.92
N GLN A 76 -11.07 -5.97 1.56
CA GLN A 76 -12.23 -5.57 0.76
C GLN A 76 -13.17 -4.66 1.55
N LYS A 77 -13.51 -5.01 2.79
CA LYS A 77 -14.33 -4.14 3.66
C LYS A 77 -13.65 -2.82 3.97
N ASP A 78 -12.34 -2.85 4.20
CA ASP A 78 -11.55 -1.64 4.45
C ASP A 78 -11.56 -0.73 3.22
N LEU A 79 -11.46 -1.29 2.01
CA LEU A 79 -11.55 -0.52 0.76
C LEU A 79 -12.92 0.12 0.56
N VAL A 80 -14.03 -0.59 0.86
CA VAL A 80 -15.38 -0.01 0.82
C VAL A 80 -15.45 1.21 1.75
N ARG A 81 -15.01 1.06 3.00
CA ARG A 81 -15.01 2.14 3.99
C ARG A 81 -14.16 3.33 3.55
N ILE A 82 -12.97 3.07 3.01
CA ILE A 82 -12.09 4.13 2.49
C ILE A 82 -12.78 4.88 1.35
N MET A 83 -13.46 4.18 0.43
CA MET A 83 -14.18 4.83 -0.67
C MET A 83 -15.36 5.66 -0.17
N GLU A 84 -16.12 5.17 0.82
CA GLU A 84 -17.18 5.93 1.50
C GLU A 84 -16.62 7.20 2.14
N ASP A 85 -15.53 7.09 2.91
CA ASP A 85 -14.84 8.21 3.55
C ASP A 85 -14.32 9.24 2.53
N LEU A 86 -13.83 8.80 1.37
CA LEU A 86 -13.34 9.68 0.30
C LEU A 86 -14.48 10.33 -0.49
N SER A 87 -15.64 9.68 -0.57
CA SER A 87 -16.77 10.12 -1.40
C SER A 87 -17.28 11.52 -1.02
N VAL A 88 -17.27 11.85 0.28
CA VAL A 88 -17.71 13.16 0.79
C VAL A 88 -16.74 14.30 0.41
N TYR A 89 -15.50 13.96 0.04
CA TYR A 89 -14.46 14.92 -0.35
C TYR A 89 -14.18 14.93 -1.85
N ARG A 90 -15.03 14.30 -2.68
CA ARG A 90 -14.80 14.11 -4.12
C ARG A 90 -14.45 15.39 -4.86
N ASP A 91 -15.18 16.48 -4.63
CA ASP A 91 -14.93 17.77 -5.29
C ASP A 91 -13.55 18.34 -4.95
N ARG A 92 -13.11 18.15 -3.70
CA ARG A 92 -11.78 18.60 -3.26
C ARG A 92 -10.68 17.74 -3.87
N ILE A 93 -10.90 16.42 -3.95
CA ILE A 93 -9.96 15.48 -4.57
C ILE A 93 -9.78 15.81 -6.05
N GLU A 94 -10.88 16.06 -6.77
CA GLU A 94 -10.84 16.40 -8.21
C GLU A 94 -10.07 17.71 -8.47
N LYS A 95 -10.27 18.74 -7.63
CA LYS A 95 -9.52 20.01 -7.70
C LYS A 95 -8.01 19.86 -7.43
N LEU A 96 -7.60 18.75 -6.83
CA LEU A 96 -6.21 18.46 -6.46
C LEU A 96 -5.59 17.35 -7.31
N LYS A 97 -6.26 16.81 -8.33
CA LYS A 97 -5.79 15.66 -9.11
C LYS A 97 -4.38 15.80 -9.69
N GLN A 98 -3.91 17.03 -9.94
CA GLN A 98 -2.57 17.35 -10.40
C GLN A 98 -1.45 16.94 -9.42
N VAL A 99 -1.78 16.66 -8.16
CA VAL A 99 -0.80 16.23 -7.14
C VAL A 99 -0.63 14.72 -7.06
N ILE A 100 -1.49 13.94 -7.75
CA ILE A 100 -1.46 12.47 -7.72
C ILE A 100 -0.22 11.94 -8.44
N MET A 101 0.18 12.57 -9.54
CA MET A 101 1.32 12.12 -10.35
C MET A 101 2.65 12.44 -9.66
N PRO A 102 3.62 11.50 -9.62
CA PRO A 102 4.92 11.73 -9.02
C PRO A 102 5.70 12.81 -9.78
N LYS A 103 6.36 13.70 -9.05
CA LYS A 103 7.17 14.81 -9.62
C LYS A 103 8.69 14.59 -9.49
N THR A 104 9.10 13.73 -8.57
CA THR A 104 10.51 13.45 -8.28
C THR A 104 10.92 12.16 -8.98
N VAL A 105 11.93 12.20 -9.85
CA VAL A 105 12.49 11.04 -10.55
C VAL A 105 13.89 10.77 -10.02
N TRP A 106 14.11 9.57 -9.45
CA TRP A 106 15.35 9.20 -8.76
C TRP A 106 16.56 9.20 -9.67
N GLU A 107 16.43 8.73 -10.91
CA GLU A 107 17.51 8.77 -11.91
C GLU A 107 18.05 10.18 -12.16
N LYS A 108 17.25 11.22 -11.93
CA LYS A 108 17.64 12.62 -12.12
C LYS A 108 18.18 13.27 -10.84
N SER A 109 18.31 12.51 -9.76
CA SER A 109 18.83 12.99 -8.48
C SER A 109 20.35 13.02 -8.50
N SER A 110 20.94 14.12 -8.05
CA SER A 110 22.40 14.36 -8.04
C SER A 110 23.21 13.40 -7.18
N GLY A 111 22.57 12.54 -6.38
CA GLY A 111 23.23 11.55 -5.52
C GLY A 111 23.34 10.15 -6.11
N ILE A 112 22.76 9.88 -7.30
CA ILE A 112 22.88 8.58 -7.96
C ILE A 112 23.99 8.67 -8.99
N ASN A 113 25.19 8.20 -8.63
CA ASN A 113 26.26 8.01 -9.62
C ASN A 113 25.82 6.88 -10.57
N HIS A 114 25.69 7.20 -11.85
CA HIS A 114 25.44 6.25 -12.93
C HIS A 114 26.63 5.32 -13.17
#